data_AF-A0A163YCH4-F1
#
_entry.id   AF-A0A163YCH4-F1
#
_cell.length_a   1.000
_cell.length_b   1.000
_cell.length_c   1.000
_cell.angle_alpha   90.00
_cell.angle_beta   90.00
_cell.angle_gamma   90.00
#
_symmetry.space_group_name_H-M   'P 1'
#
loop_
_entity.id
_entity.type
_entity.pdbx_description
1 polymer ?
#
loop_
_entity_poly.entity_id
_entity_poly.type
_entity_poly.pdbx_seq_one_letter_code
_entity_poly.pdbx_strand_id
1 'polypeptide(L)'
;MKNDVRIRLKDEPRLQAPVATVVSPTKQQFTLEFGEAMDRASVEAALQDQAKQYTEKEGAFGDGIVPSFDYRWVNDRELDLTVGEISLPEPTFHSYQLSVSGAKTKSGRTLGETPSFKGVIEQPNQLWKMSVDGKSSEPLTSFDPPYGIEMLDESGKFLLLSRTTHYCQCDAPFEGIYTVYDVKEKKFIPYSNKLMTRYMGGGNFVADRRGFFYEQPEQGTEIPASDTAVAVRLNDYVHGAGFSKDRTRLIMAVGTREQERDLDLLVFDLKSGKEQRLSKALVGSVPFSQTHSGRWPVGFEDDGERVYVMMDADTGHEKRYVYTWKTGKLEPLKLPLPEDSWGGFTRTTDGAYQFYYNAGIYKGADKIPGDIRGDGDWINGTHLLLRTQESPDAPKDSAYNRDIVVFDADKRAERKIASGVRNDTSVAGSSPDGKWIFLISGKQLIQP
;
A
#
# COMPACT_ATOMS: atom_id res chain seq x y z
N MET A 1 -2.81 24.00 24.15
CA MET A 1 -1.42 24.29 24.58
C MET A 1 -0.72 24.98 23.43
N LYS A 2 -0.01 26.10 23.66
CA LYS A 2 0.91 26.63 22.63
C LYS A 2 2.04 25.61 22.52
N ASN A 3 2.28 25.04 21.34
CA ASN A 3 3.41 24.15 21.14
C ASN A 3 4.69 25.00 21.21
N ASP A 4 5.44 24.87 22.30
CA ASP A 4 6.71 25.58 22.51
C ASP A 4 7.75 25.25 21.43
N VAL A 5 7.59 24.10 20.77
CA VAL A 5 8.47 23.58 19.72
C VAL A 5 7.65 22.91 18.62
N ARG A 6 8.03 23.13 17.36
CA ARG A 6 7.53 22.38 16.20
C ARG A 6 8.72 21.76 15.45
N ILE A 7 8.71 20.44 15.28
CA ILE A 7 9.72 19.69 14.51
C ILE A 7 9.05 19.17 13.23
N ARG A 8 9.56 19.50 12.05
CA ARG A 8 9.02 19.07 10.75
C ARG A 8 10.10 18.48 9.85
N LEU A 9 9.78 17.42 9.13
CA LEU A 9 10.61 16.93 8.03
C LEU A 9 10.50 17.91 6.84
N LYS A 10 11.63 18.33 6.25
CA LYS A 10 11.62 19.34 5.18
C LYS A 10 10.99 18.84 3.89
N ASP A 11 11.31 17.61 3.49
CA ASP A 11 10.84 17.04 2.22
C ASP A 11 9.35 16.64 2.28
N GLU A 12 8.78 16.56 3.48
CA GLU A 12 7.34 16.34 3.68
C GLU A 12 6.88 17.07 4.96
N PRO A 13 6.57 18.38 4.89
CA PRO A 13 6.24 19.20 6.06
C PRO A 13 4.96 18.78 6.79
N ARG A 14 4.11 17.94 6.16
CA ARG A 14 2.93 17.34 6.81
C ARG A 14 3.34 16.34 7.90
N LEU A 15 4.54 15.76 7.83
CA LEU A 15 5.12 14.94 8.89
C LEU A 15 5.77 15.86 9.93
N GLN A 16 5.02 16.11 11.01
CA GLN A 16 5.44 16.98 12.11
C GLN A 16 5.26 16.30 13.46
N ALA A 17 6.15 16.58 14.41
CA ALA A 17 6.03 16.08 15.77
C ALA A 17 4.73 16.60 16.46
N PRO A 18 4.06 15.78 17.29
CA PRO A 18 4.42 14.40 17.65
C PRO A 18 4.08 13.41 16.54
N VAL A 19 5.06 12.59 16.13
CA VAL A 19 4.89 11.59 15.06
C VAL A 19 5.86 10.43 15.25
N ALA A 20 5.44 9.24 14.86
CA ALA A 20 6.31 8.09 14.61
C ALA A 20 6.06 7.64 13.18
N THR A 21 7.09 7.62 12.32
CA THR A 21 6.90 7.35 10.89
C THR A 21 8.13 6.66 10.32
N VAL A 22 7.95 5.99 9.19
CA VAL A 22 9.04 5.46 8.38
C VAL A 22 9.83 6.58 7.71
N VAL A 23 11.15 6.45 7.71
CA VAL A 23 12.12 7.37 7.10
C VAL A 23 13.22 6.58 6.40
N SER A 24 13.81 7.17 5.37
CA SER A 24 14.93 6.57 4.66
C SER A 24 16.21 6.62 5.50
N PRO A 25 17.14 5.66 5.34
CA PRO A 25 18.50 5.75 5.91
C PRO A 25 19.36 6.84 5.28
N THR A 26 18.94 7.44 4.16
CA THR A 26 19.63 8.58 3.55
C THR A 26 19.52 9.84 4.42
N LYS A 27 20.41 10.81 4.18
CA LYS A 27 20.40 12.12 4.85
C LYS A 27 18.99 12.73 4.91
N GLN A 28 18.52 13.05 6.11
CA GLN A 28 17.20 13.67 6.34
C GLN A 28 17.38 15.11 6.86
N GLN A 29 16.49 16.02 6.45
CA GLN A 29 16.51 17.40 6.92
C GLN A 29 15.24 17.75 7.67
N PHE A 30 15.41 18.45 8.79
CA PHE A 30 14.34 18.90 9.66
C PHE A 30 14.43 20.39 9.92
N THR A 31 13.28 21.02 10.17
CA THR A 31 13.19 22.37 10.75
C THR A 31 12.58 22.27 12.13
N LEU A 32 13.28 22.84 13.12
CA LEU A 32 12.82 23.01 14.49
C LEU A 32 12.51 24.50 14.71
N GLU A 33 11.24 24.83 14.90
CA GLU A 33 10.77 26.18 15.23
C GLU A 33 10.45 26.26 16.72
N PHE A 34 10.93 27.32 17.39
CA PHE A 34 10.75 27.53 18.82
C PHE A 34 9.88 28.77 19.08
N GLY A 35 8.97 28.68 20.06
CA GLY A 35 8.11 29.80 20.45
C GLY A 35 8.88 30.97 21.08
N GLU A 36 10.06 30.71 21.62
CA GLU A 36 10.92 31.67 22.32
C GLU A 36 12.39 31.49 21.91
N ALA A 37 13.23 32.48 22.20
CA ALA A 37 14.66 32.41 21.88
C ALA A 37 15.36 31.38 22.78
N MET A 38 16.11 30.48 22.15
CA MET A 38 16.76 29.33 22.78
C MET A 38 18.23 29.56 23.10
N ASP A 39 18.71 28.91 24.17
CA ASP A 39 20.13 28.69 24.36
C ASP A 39 20.56 27.54 23.44
N ARG A 40 21.34 27.88 22.40
CA ARG A 40 21.66 26.97 21.29
C ARG A 40 22.36 25.70 21.75
N ALA A 41 23.36 25.84 22.62
CA ALA A 41 24.13 24.72 23.16
C ALA A 41 23.24 23.76 23.95
N SER A 42 22.29 24.27 24.74
CA SER A 42 21.36 23.43 25.48
C SER A 42 20.39 22.66 24.58
N VAL A 43 20.00 23.20 23.42
CA VAL A 43 19.16 22.50 22.43
C VAL A 43 19.93 21.38 21.76
N GLU A 44 21.17 21.64 21.34
CA GLU A 44 22.05 20.63 20.73
C GLU A 44 22.35 19.49 21.70
N ALA A 45 22.63 19.80 22.98
CA ALA A 45 22.81 18.81 24.03
C ALA A 45 21.53 18.00 24.27
N ALA A 46 20.37 18.66 24.35
CA ALA A 46 19.09 17.97 24.55
C ALA A 46 18.77 16.99 23.41
N LEU A 47 19.04 17.35 22.15
CA LEU A 47 18.85 16.44 21.01
C LEU A 47 19.68 15.16 21.16
N GLN A 48 20.96 15.30 21.52
CA GLN A 48 21.85 14.15 21.73
C GLN A 48 21.42 13.31 22.93
N ASP A 49 21.10 13.94 24.05
CA ASP A 49 20.73 13.24 25.28
C ASP A 49 19.39 12.50 25.12
N GLN A 50 18.41 13.12 24.45
CA GLN A 50 17.13 12.49 24.17
C GLN A 50 17.29 11.31 23.19
N ALA A 51 18.15 11.42 22.18
CA ALA A 51 18.46 10.30 21.29
C ALA A 51 19.12 9.13 22.04
N LYS A 52 20.08 9.40 22.94
CA LYS A 52 20.71 8.38 23.79
C LYS A 52 19.71 7.71 24.74
N GLN A 53 18.91 8.50 25.44
CA GLN A 53 17.87 7.98 26.34
C GLN A 53 16.87 7.08 25.61
N TYR A 54 16.55 7.40 24.35
CA TYR A 54 15.69 6.57 23.53
C TYR A 54 16.31 5.19 23.24
N THR A 55 17.64 5.11 23.06
CA THR A 55 18.34 3.82 22.86
C THR A 55 18.37 2.93 24.11
N GLU A 56 18.36 3.55 25.29
CA GLU A 56 18.43 2.84 26.58
C GLU A 56 17.05 2.37 27.08
N LYS A 57 15.96 2.85 26.46
CA LYS A 57 14.59 2.60 26.92
C LYS A 57 14.02 1.32 26.32
N GLU A 58 13.50 0.42 27.16
CA GLU A 58 12.59 -0.64 26.72
C GLU A 58 11.35 0.01 26.05
N GLY A 59 11.18 -0.20 24.75
CA GLY A 59 10.08 0.36 23.96
C GLY A 59 10.48 1.21 22.74
N ALA A 60 11.76 1.24 22.35
CA ALA A 60 12.13 1.66 21.01
C ALA A 60 11.55 0.70 19.95
N PHE A 61 11.18 1.22 18.77
CA PHE A 61 10.82 0.36 17.64
C PHE A 61 12.09 -0.30 17.11
N GLY A 62 12.30 -1.57 17.50
CA GLY A 62 13.55 -2.28 17.23
C GLY A 62 14.72 -1.68 18.02
N ASP A 63 15.92 -1.74 17.45
CA ASP A 63 17.13 -1.25 18.08
C ASP A 63 17.22 0.28 17.93
N GLY A 64 17.15 0.99 19.06
CA GLY A 64 17.33 2.44 19.08
C GLY A 64 18.75 2.84 18.70
N ILE A 65 18.89 3.87 17.87
CA ILE A 65 20.20 4.42 17.47
C ILE A 65 20.34 5.90 17.82
N VAL A 66 21.58 6.34 17.96
CA VAL A 66 21.95 7.75 18.02
C VAL A 66 22.56 8.14 16.68
N PRO A 67 21.82 8.83 15.78
CA PRO A 67 22.37 9.21 14.50
C PRO A 67 23.32 10.41 14.65
N SER A 68 24.07 10.71 13.58
CA SER A 68 24.85 11.94 13.52
C SER A 68 23.93 13.14 13.26
N PHE A 69 24.22 14.26 13.93
CA PHE A 69 23.48 15.50 13.81
C PHE A 69 24.41 16.61 13.32
N ASP A 70 23.94 17.37 12.33
CA ASP A 70 24.56 18.61 11.87
C ASP A 70 23.58 19.78 12.08
N TYR A 71 24.05 20.81 12.76
CA TYR A 71 23.22 21.89 13.29
C TYR A 71 23.46 23.20 12.53
N ARG A 72 22.41 23.74 11.91
CA ARG A 72 22.46 25.04 11.26
C ARG A 72 21.41 25.98 11.82
N TRP A 73 21.81 26.81 12.78
CA TRP A 73 20.94 27.83 13.35
C TRP A 73 20.66 28.95 12.35
N VAL A 74 19.38 29.15 12.02
CA VAL A 74 18.93 30.29 11.22
C VAL A 74 18.87 31.53 12.11
N ASN A 75 18.31 31.38 13.31
CA ASN A 75 18.26 32.38 14.37
C ASN A 75 17.99 31.67 15.71
N ASP A 76 17.88 32.39 16.81
CA ASP A 76 17.68 31.75 18.13
C ASP A 76 16.31 31.06 18.31
N ARG A 77 15.42 31.14 17.33
CA ARG A 77 14.09 30.52 17.32
C ARG A 77 13.91 29.50 16.20
N GLU A 78 14.97 29.23 15.43
CA GLU A 78 14.87 28.32 14.30
C GLU A 78 16.21 27.61 14.05
N LEU A 79 16.15 26.28 14.07
CA LEU A 79 17.25 25.38 13.78
C LEU A 79 16.90 24.52 12.56
N ASP A 80 17.75 24.57 11.56
CA ASP A 80 17.80 23.55 10.51
C ASP A 80 18.70 22.40 10.98
N LEU A 81 18.08 21.25 11.25
CA LEU A 81 18.77 20.05 11.69
C LEU A 81 18.93 19.10 10.52
N THR A 82 20.15 18.62 10.30
CA THR A 82 20.42 17.50 9.40
C THR A 82 20.69 16.26 10.23
N VAL A 83 19.96 15.18 9.96
CA VAL A 83 20.30 13.83 10.41
C VAL A 83 21.15 13.20 9.30
N GLY A 84 22.35 12.75 9.64
CA GLY A 84 23.28 12.16 8.68
C GLY A 84 22.81 10.82 8.13
N GLU A 85 23.51 10.32 7.12
CA GLU A 85 23.25 9.00 6.56
C GLU A 85 23.50 7.90 7.59
N ILE A 86 22.64 6.90 7.58
CA ILE A 86 22.63 5.81 8.53
C ILE A 86 22.97 4.52 7.77
N SER A 87 24.14 3.97 8.07
CA SER A 87 24.59 2.68 7.53
C SER A 87 24.45 1.63 8.61
N LEU A 88 23.48 0.72 8.45
CA LEU A 88 23.19 -0.35 9.39
C LEU A 88 23.10 -1.68 8.63
N PRO A 89 23.54 -2.80 9.25
CA PRO A 89 23.42 -4.12 8.64
C PRO A 89 21.93 -4.45 8.42
N GLU A 90 21.59 -5.00 7.25
CA GLU A 90 20.28 -5.61 7.06
C GLU A 90 20.25 -7.01 7.72
N PRO A 91 19.12 -7.48 8.27
CA PRO A 91 17.81 -6.85 8.38
C PRO A 91 17.45 -6.54 9.84
N THR A 92 18.07 -5.52 10.45
CA THR A 92 17.67 -5.08 11.79
C THR A 92 16.78 -3.83 11.72
N PHE A 93 15.63 -3.90 12.39
CA PHE A 93 14.72 -2.76 12.54
C PHE A 93 15.37 -1.73 13.46
N HIS A 94 15.56 -0.52 12.98
CA HIS A 94 16.21 0.56 13.73
C HIS A 94 15.34 1.79 13.81
N SER A 95 15.48 2.57 14.89
CA SER A 95 14.78 3.84 15.01
C SER A 95 15.57 4.88 15.79
N TYR A 96 15.26 6.16 15.57
CA TYR A 96 15.80 7.28 16.34
C TYR A 96 14.68 8.24 16.77
N GLN A 97 14.99 9.07 17.76
CA GLN A 97 14.10 10.11 18.26
C GLN A 97 14.75 11.49 18.17
N LEU A 98 13.98 12.48 17.72
CA LEU A 98 14.28 13.90 17.84
C LEU A 98 13.35 14.51 18.88
N SER A 99 13.93 15.06 19.95
CA SER A 99 13.24 15.74 21.04
C SER A 99 14.19 16.75 21.66
N VAL A 100 13.66 17.88 22.11
CA VAL A 100 14.42 18.94 22.78
C VAL A 100 13.95 19.13 24.24
N SER A 101 13.28 18.11 24.79
CA SER A 101 12.87 18.09 26.19
C SER A 101 14.10 18.27 27.08
N GLY A 102 14.02 19.20 28.05
CA GLY A 102 15.14 19.57 28.92
C GLY A 102 16.07 20.66 28.37
N ALA A 103 15.90 21.13 27.12
CA ALA A 103 16.64 22.29 26.61
C ALA A 103 16.26 23.59 27.35
N LYS A 104 17.11 24.62 27.28
CA LYS A 104 16.89 25.90 27.96
C LYS A 104 16.64 27.03 26.97
N THR A 105 15.73 27.93 27.32
CA THR A 105 15.59 29.23 26.65
C THR A 105 16.76 30.14 27.02
N LYS A 106 16.98 31.23 26.27
CA LYS A 106 17.96 32.28 26.63
C LYS A 106 17.67 32.94 27.99
N SER A 107 16.42 32.87 28.45
CA SER A 107 16.02 33.38 29.77
C SER A 107 16.35 32.42 30.92
N GLY A 108 16.84 31.21 30.63
CA GLY A 108 17.16 30.18 31.61
C GLY A 108 15.99 29.23 31.94
N ARG A 109 14.78 29.47 31.39
CA ARG A 109 13.65 28.53 31.51
C ARG A 109 13.97 27.21 30.82
N THR A 110 13.81 26.09 31.52
CA THR A 110 13.91 24.73 30.97
C THR A 110 12.60 24.32 30.29
N LEU A 111 12.67 23.75 29.10
CA LEU A 111 11.54 23.13 28.42
C LEU A 111 11.18 21.82 29.10
N GLY A 112 9.88 21.62 29.35
CA GLY A 112 9.34 20.36 29.87
C GLY A 112 9.31 19.25 28.81
N GLU A 113 8.29 18.40 28.86
CA GLU A 113 8.05 17.42 27.80
C GLU A 113 7.66 18.13 26.49
N THR A 114 8.41 17.86 25.42
CA THR A 114 8.21 18.43 24.09
C THR A 114 7.75 17.35 23.11
N PRO A 115 6.99 17.72 22.06
CA PRO A 115 6.59 16.76 21.04
C PRO A 115 7.82 16.16 20.34
N SER A 116 7.86 14.83 20.22
CA SER A 116 8.98 14.11 19.61
C SER A 116 8.68 13.67 18.18
N PHE A 117 9.67 13.71 17.30
CA PHE A 117 9.66 13.03 16.02
C PHE A 117 10.41 11.69 16.16
N LYS A 118 9.78 10.57 15.84
CA LYS A 118 10.41 9.25 15.84
C LYS A 118 10.52 8.74 14.41
N GLY A 119 11.74 8.50 13.95
CA GLY A 119 12.02 7.95 12.63
C GLY A 119 12.32 6.45 12.75
N VAL A 120 11.50 5.62 12.12
CA VAL A 120 11.75 4.19 11.92
C VAL A 120 12.44 4.02 10.57
N ILE A 121 13.60 3.38 10.56
CA ILE A 121 14.44 3.34 9.37
C ILE A 121 13.98 2.19 8.47
N GLU A 122 13.66 2.51 7.23
CA GLU A 122 13.24 1.56 6.22
C GLU A 122 13.87 1.90 4.87
N GLN A 123 14.30 0.88 4.13
CA GLN A 123 14.84 1.06 2.79
C GLN A 123 13.71 1.44 1.82
N PRO A 124 13.91 2.40 0.92
CA PRO A 124 12.87 2.81 0.00
C PRO A 124 12.68 1.77 -1.11
N ASN A 125 11.45 1.27 -1.21
CA ASN A 125 11.00 0.43 -2.30
C ASN A 125 10.94 1.18 -3.62
N GLN A 126 11.18 0.44 -4.69
CA GLN A 126 11.15 0.88 -6.08
C GLN A 126 10.22 -0.03 -6.86
N LEU A 127 9.56 0.53 -7.87
CA LEU A 127 8.95 -0.25 -8.92
C LEU A 127 10.01 -0.65 -9.94
N TRP A 128 10.17 -1.94 -10.13
CA TRP A 128 11.02 -2.55 -11.14
C TRP A 128 10.18 -3.11 -12.27
N LYS A 129 10.75 -3.10 -13.48
CA LYS A 129 10.22 -3.77 -14.65
C LYS A 129 11.21 -4.83 -15.08
N MET A 130 10.76 -6.07 -15.24
CA MET A 130 11.60 -7.20 -15.67
C MET A 130 10.93 -7.93 -16.84
N SER A 131 11.71 -8.36 -17.83
CA SER A 131 11.17 -9.18 -18.93
C SER A 131 10.77 -10.55 -18.39
N VAL A 132 9.71 -11.13 -18.94
CA VAL A 132 9.21 -12.46 -18.52
C VAL A 132 10.25 -13.57 -18.74
N ASP A 133 11.23 -13.37 -19.62
CA ASP A 133 12.35 -14.28 -19.80
C ASP A 133 13.54 -14.04 -18.86
N GLY A 134 13.47 -13.02 -18.00
CA GLY A 134 14.48 -12.66 -17.01
C GLY A 134 15.73 -11.97 -17.56
N LYS A 135 15.83 -11.76 -18.88
CA LYS A 135 17.06 -11.25 -19.52
C LYS A 135 17.29 -9.76 -19.36
N SER A 136 16.25 -9.00 -19.00
CA SER A 136 16.35 -7.56 -18.80
C SER A 136 15.54 -7.14 -17.59
N SER A 137 16.10 -6.22 -16.82
CA SER A 137 15.37 -5.53 -15.75
C SER A 137 15.85 -4.08 -15.66
N GLU A 138 14.94 -3.18 -15.30
CA GLU A 138 15.23 -1.78 -15.08
C GLU A 138 14.34 -1.22 -13.96
N PRO A 139 14.85 -0.31 -13.11
CA PRO A 139 14.01 0.40 -12.16
C PRO A 139 13.19 1.46 -12.92
N LEU A 140 11.88 1.48 -12.68
CA LEU A 140 10.98 2.52 -13.20
C LEU A 140 10.92 3.75 -12.28
N THR A 141 11.33 3.58 -11.03
CA THR A 141 11.34 4.63 -10.01
C THR A 141 12.71 4.75 -9.35
N SER A 142 12.95 5.88 -8.71
CA SER A 142 14.14 6.15 -7.89
C SER A 142 13.74 6.94 -6.66
N PHE A 143 12.79 6.41 -5.89
CA PHE A 143 12.28 7.03 -4.68
C PHE A 143 13.32 7.05 -3.58
N ASP A 144 13.41 8.19 -2.89
CA ASP A 144 14.22 8.32 -1.69
C ASP A 144 13.43 8.01 -0.42
N PRO A 145 12.17 8.47 -0.25
CA PRO A 145 11.35 8.06 0.90
C PRO A 145 10.82 6.62 0.76
N PRO A 146 10.65 5.89 1.87
CA PRO A 146 9.93 4.63 1.88
C PRO A 146 8.43 4.90 1.71
N TYR A 147 7.93 4.62 0.51
CA TYR A 147 6.51 4.67 0.18
C TYR A 147 5.92 3.26 0.21
N GLY A 148 4.69 3.13 0.70
CA GLY A 148 3.81 2.06 0.25
C GLY A 148 3.44 2.33 -1.21
N ILE A 149 3.68 1.36 -2.10
CA ILE A 149 3.49 1.48 -3.54
C ILE A 149 2.35 0.54 -3.95
N GLU A 150 1.34 1.09 -4.62
CA GLU A 150 0.29 0.31 -5.25
C GLU A 150 0.19 0.73 -6.73
N MET A 151 0.16 -0.24 -7.64
CA MET A 151 -0.07 0.03 -9.06
C MET A 151 -1.54 0.39 -9.27
N LEU A 152 -1.78 1.56 -9.82
CA LEU A 152 -3.15 2.00 -10.12
C LEU A 152 -3.64 1.47 -11.45
N ASP A 153 -2.76 0.95 -12.32
CA ASP A 153 -3.09 0.37 -13.63
C ASP A 153 -2.15 -0.76 -14.05
N GLU A 154 -2.63 -1.66 -14.91
CA GLU A 154 -1.88 -2.83 -15.40
C GLU A 154 -0.61 -2.47 -16.18
N SER A 155 -0.51 -1.24 -16.72
CA SER A 155 0.67 -0.78 -17.44
C SER A 155 1.72 -0.14 -16.55
N GLY A 156 1.45 0.02 -15.25
CA GLY A 156 2.33 0.69 -14.29
C GLY A 156 2.55 2.16 -14.64
N LYS A 157 1.58 2.82 -15.29
CA LYS A 157 1.69 4.23 -15.66
C LYS A 157 1.53 5.13 -14.44
N PHE A 158 0.59 4.81 -13.57
CA PHE A 158 0.30 5.54 -12.34
C PHE A 158 0.48 4.64 -11.12
N LEU A 159 1.09 5.21 -10.09
CA LEU A 159 1.25 4.56 -8.79
C LEU A 159 0.52 5.38 -7.73
N LEU A 160 -0.12 4.70 -6.80
CA LEU A 160 -0.55 5.28 -5.54
C LEU A 160 0.60 5.10 -4.55
N LEU A 161 1.14 6.24 -4.10
CA LEU A 161 2.14 6.30 -3.07
C LEU A 161 1.49 6.72 -1.76
N SER A 162 1.81 6.00 -0.69
CA SER A 162 1.38 6.34 0.65
C SER A 162 2.58 6.44 1.60
N ARG A 163 2.55 7.43 2.48
CA ARG A 163 3.45 7.51 3.64
C ARG A 163 2.61 7.48 4.90
N THR A 164 2.90 6.55 5.80
CA THR A 164 2.17 6.48 7.07
C THR A 164 2.50 7.70 7.92
N THR A 165 1.50 8.28 8.60
CA THR A 165 1.74 9.33 9.60
C THR A 165 1.85 8.77 11.01
N HIS A 166 1.82 7.44 11.13
CA HIS A 166 2.01 6.72 12.37
C HIS A 166 2.63 5.36 12.06
N TYR A 167 3.49 4.88 12.96
CA TYR A 167 4.08 3.56 12.89
C TYR A 167 3.82 2.84 14.21
N CYS A 168 3.28 1.62 14.13
CA CYS A 168 3.35 0.64 15.19
C CYS A 168 3.74 -0.72 14.58
N GLN A 169 4.28 -1.62 15.40
CA GLN A 169 4.48 -3.04 15.04
C GLN A 169 3.17 -3.84 15.07
N CYS A 170 2.02 -3.15 15.07
CA CYS A 170 0.69 -3.72 15.18
C CYS A 170 -0.05 -3.55 13.85
N ASP A 171 -0.98 -4.45 13.54
CA ASP A 171 -1.74 -4.43 12.28
C ASP A 171 -2.81 -3.32 12.23
N ALA A 172 -2.58 -2.21 12.92
CA ALA A 172 -3.52 -1.10 12.99
C ALA A 172 -3.50 -0.27 11.70
N PRO A 173 -4.66 0.08 11.14
CA PRO A 173 -4.73 0.94 9.97
C PRO A 173 -4.45 2.39 10.39
N PHE A 174 -3.44 3.01 9.79
CA PHE A 174 -3.13 4.43 9.98
C PHE A 174 -3.49 5.24 8.74
N GLU A 175 -3.92 6.48 8.98
CA GLU A 175 -4.05 7.45 7.90
C GLU A 175 -2.68 7.71 7.26
N GLY A 176 -2.70 7.84 5.93
CA GLY A 176 -1.52 8.10 5.15
C GLY A 176 -1.52 9.50 4.54
N ILE A 177 -0.34 9.95 4.15
CA ILE A 177 -0.15 11.00 3.16
C ILE A 177 -0.16 10.34 1.80
N TYR A 178 -1.10 10.75 0.94
CA TYR A 178 -1.32 10.10 -0.36
C TYR A 178 -0.84 10.97 -1.52
N THR A 179 -0.22 10.31 -2.50
CA THR A 179 0.30 10.95 -3.71
C THR A 179 0.10 10.02 -4.89
N VAL A 180 -0.36 10.54 -6.02
CA VAL A 180 -0.31 9.81 -7.29
C VAL A 180 1.01 10.14 -7.97
N TYR A 181 1.76 9.11 -8.39
CA TYR A 181 2.99 9.27 -9.15
C TYR A 181 2.77 8.87 -10.61
N ASP A 182 3.07 9.78 -11.54
CA ASP A 182 3.13 9.48 -12.96
C ASP A 182 4.54 8.97 -13.30
N VAL A 183 4.65 7.69 -13.66
CA VAL A 183 5.93 7.01 -13.92
C VAL A 183 6.63 7.59 -15.14
N LYS A 184 5.88 7.96 -16.18
CA LYS A 184 6.45 8.47 -17.43
C LYS A 184 6.97 9.89 -17.25
N GLU A 185 6.15 10.74 -16.65
CA GLU A 185 6.48 12.16 -16.44
C GLU A 185 7.35 12.38 -15.20
N LYS A 186 7.57 11.34 -14.39
CA LYS A 186 8.29 11.36 -13.11
C LYS A 186 7.76 12.43 -12.15
N LYS A 187 6.43 12.55 -12.09
CA LYS A 187 5.75 13.65 -11.40
C LYS A 187 4.95 13.15 -10.21
N PHE A 188 5.19 13.75 -9.05
CA PHE A 188 4.38 13.58 -7.85
C PHE A 188 3.17 14.52 -7.88
N ILE A 189 1.99 13.98 -7.65
CA ILE A 189 0.71 14.69 -7.64
C ILE A 189 0.07 14.47 -6.26
N PRO A 190 0.34 15.35 -5.28
CA PRO A 190 -0.10 15.14 -3.90
C PRO A 190 -1.61 15.36 -3.77
N TYR A 191 -2.27 14.54 -2.94
CA TYR A 191 -3.68 14.73 -2.58
C TYR A 191 -3.79 15.07 -1.10
N SER A 192 -4.75 15.95 -0.78
CA SER A 192 -5.14 16.26 0.59
C SER A 192 -6.05 15.20 1.20
N ASN A 193 -6.80 14.48 0.35
CA ASN A 193 -7.78 13.49 0.77
C ASN A 193 -7.16 12.09 0.80
N LYS A 194 -7.76 11.21 1.61
CA LYS A 194 -7.47 9.78 1.56
C LYS A 194 -7.78 9.24 0.17
N LEU A 195 -6.79 8.59 -0.43
CA LEU A 195 -6.95 7.87 -1.69
C LEU A 195 -7.16 6.39 -1.41
N MET A 196 -8.08 5.77 -2.16
CA MET A 196 -8.48 4.37 -1.97
C MET A 196 -8.56 3.68 -3.32
N THR A 197 -8.09 2.44 -3.44
CA THR A 197 -8.32 1.61 -4.63
C THR A 197 -9.60 0.77 -4.52
N ARG A 198 -10.14 0.64 -3.30
CA ARG A 198 -11.49 0.14 -3.00
C ARG A 198 -12.21 1.14 -2.11
N TYR A 199 -13.32 1.72 -2.59
CA TYR A 199 -14.02 2.78 -1.86
C TYR A 199 -15.03 2.23 -0.86
N MET A 200 -15.02 2.76 0.36
CA MET A 200 -16.10 2.61 1.35
C MET A 200 -16.28 3.95 2.05
N GLY A 201 -17.52 4.44 2.09
CA GLY A 201 -17.82 5.78 2.58
C GLY A 201 -19.19 6.29 2.13
N GLY A 202 -19.40 7.59 2.26
CA GLY A 202 -20.66 8.24 1.85
C GLY A 202 -20.91 8.17 0.34
N GLY A 203 -22.17 8.30 -0.09
CA GLY A 203 -22.55 8.29 -1.50
C GLY A 203 -22.02 9.47 -2.34
N ASN A 204 -21.26 10.41 -1.77
CA ASN A 204 -20.71 11.58 -2.45
C ASN A 204 -19.18 11.48 -2.52
N PHE A 205 -18.68 10.97 -3.64
CA PHE A 205 -17.25 10.68 -3.82
C PHE A 205 -16.83 10.91 -5.27
N VAL A 206 -15.53 10.84 -5.52
CA VAL A 206 -14.95 10.95 -6.86
C VAL A 206 -14.28 9.63 -7.23
N ALA A 207 -14.60 9.15 -8.42
CA ALA A 207 -13.93 8.03 -9.06
C ALA A 207 -12.98 8.57 -10.14
N ASP A 208 -11.68 8.42 -9.94
CA ASP A 208 -10.68 8.78 -10.93
C ASP A 208 -10.30 7.55 -11.76
N ARG A 209 -10.53 7.61 -13.07
CA ARG A 209 -10.24 6.49 -13.98
C ARG A 209 -8.75 6.18 -14.12
N ARG A 210 -7.85 6.87 -13.41
CA ARG A 210 -6.50 6.37 -13.16
C ARG A 210 -6.44 5.17 -12.22
N GLY A 211 -7.52 4.87 -11.49
CA GLY A 211 -7.68 3.62 -10.72
C GLY A 211 -7.93 3.81 -9.23
N PHE A 212 -8.36 4.99 -8.80
CA PHE A 212 -8.55 5.28 -7.38
C PHE A 212 -9.78 6.15 -7.12
N PHE A 213 -10.15 6.22 -5.85
CA PHE A 213 -11.29 6.95 -5.32
C PHE A 213 -10.83 7.91 -4.21
N TYR A 214 -11.62 8.95 -3.99
CA TYR A 214 -11.52 9.81 -2.82
C TYR A 214 -12.89 10.41 -2.49
N GLU A 215 -13.13 10.70 -1.22
CA GLU A 215 -14.35 11.41 -0.82
C GLU A 215 -14.41 12.79 -1.46
N GLN A 216 -15.63 13.27 -1.76
CA GLN A 216 -15.80 14.60 -2.30
C GLN A 216 -15.13 15.62 -1.35
N PRO A 217 -14.15 16.42 -1.83
CA PRO A 217 -13.45 17.36 -0.98
C PRO A 217 -14.39 18.38 -0.33
N GLU A 218 -14.08 18.75 0.91
CA GLU A 218 -14.72 19.87 1.58
C GLU A 218 -14.55 21.17 0.76
N GLN A 219 -15.49 22.09 0.95
CA GLN A 219 -15.46 23.36 0.22
C GLN A 219 -14.18 24.14 0.55
N GLY A 220 -13.40 24.48 -0.49
CA GLY A 220 -12.14 25.21 -0.35
C GLY A 220 -10.90 24.32 -0.28
N THR A 221 -11.05 23.00 -0.22
CA THR A 221 -9.92 22.06 -0.35
C THR A 221 -9.48 21.98 -1.80
N GLU A 222 -8.22 22.34 -2.06
CA GLU A 222 -7.62 22.25 -3.39
C GLU A 222 -7.27 20.80 -3.72
N ILE A 223 -7.82 20.29 -4.82
CA ILE A 223 -7.50 18.96 -5.36
C ILE A 223 -6.81 19.14 -6.72
N PRO A 224 -5.75 18.36 -7.02
CA PRO A 224 -5.13 18.39 -8.33
C PRO A 224 -6.13 18.17 -9.46
N ALA A 225 -6.04 18.98 -10.51
CA ALA A 225 -6.88 18.82 -11.68
C ALA A 225 -6.70 17.44 -12.33
N SER A 226 -7.81 16.83 -12.73
CA SER A 226 -7.85 15.52 -13.39
C SER A 226 -8.96 15.51 -14.42
N ASP A 227 -8.63 15.13 -15.66
CA ASP A 227 -9.59 14.94 -16.75
C ASP A 227 -10.27 13.55 -16.71
N THR A 228 -9.79 12.68 -15.83
CA THR A 228 -10.33 11.33 -15.61
C THR A 228 -11.21 11.21 -14.37
N ALA A 229 -11.29 12.26 -13.57
CA ALA A 229 -12.12 12.31 -12.37
C ALA A 229 -13.61 12.49 -12.70
N VAL A 230 -14.45 11.62 -12.12
CA VAL A 230 -15.91 11.65 -12.25
C VAL A 230 -16.53 11.72 -10.87
N ALA A 231 -17.32 12.77 -10.60
CA ALA A 231 -18.08 12.88 -9.36
C ALA A 231 -19.27 11.91 -9.39
N VAL A 232 -19.42 11.13 -8.31
CA VAL A 232 -20.49 10.17 -8.10
C VAL A 232 -21.34 10.65 -6.93
N ARG A 233 -22.66 10.65 -7.11
CA ARG A 233 -23.63 11.09 -6.10
C ARG A 233 -24.74 10.06 -5.97
N LEU A 234 -24.77 9.39 -4.83
CA LEU A 234 -25.76 8.40 -4.44
C LEU A 234 -26.42 8.84 -3.13
N ASN A 235 -27.65 8.41 -2.91
CA ASN A 235 -28.34 8.60 -1.63
C ASN A 235 -27.97 7.53 -0.59
N ASP A 236 -27.24 6.49 -1.01
CA ASP A 236 -26.83 5.36 -0.19
C ASP A 236 -25.43 5.55 0.40
N TYR A 237 -25.13 4.77 1.43
CA TYR A 237 -23.75 4.52 1.88
C TYR A 237 -23.14 3.40 1.02
N VAL A 238 -21.87 3.58 0.64
CA VAL A 238 -21.12 2.61 -0.15
C VAL A 238 -20.29 1.76 0.80
N HIS A 239 -20.62 0.47 0.88
CA HIS A 239 -19.89 -0.53 1.68
C HIS A 239 -18.70 -1.13 0.93
N GLY A 240 -18.59 -0.89 -0.36
CA GLY A 240 -17.48 -1.30 -1.21
C GLY A 240 -17.72 -0.85 -2.64
N ALA A 241 -16.69 -0.40 -3.34
CA ALA A 241 -16.74 -0.13 -4.77
C ALA A 241 -15.42 -0.48 -5.45
N GLY A 242 -15.53 -1.04 -6.65
CA GLY A 242 -14.41 -1.27 -7.56
C GLY A 242 -14.72 -0.75 -8.97
N PHE A 243 -13.66 -0.47 -9.73
CA PHE A 243 -13.79 -0.17 -11.15
C PHE A 243 -14.04 -1.46 -11.94
N SER A 244 -14.79 -1.35 -13.03
CA SER A 244 -14.68 -2.35 -14.10
C SER A 244 -13.25 -2.36 -14.66
N LYS A 245 -12.82 -3.47 -15.25
CA LYS A 245 -11.46 -3.62 -15.78
C LYS A 245 -11.08 -2.53 -16.79
N ASP A 246 -12.03 -2.10 -17.61
CA ASP A 246 -11.89 -1.01 -18.59
C ASP A 246 -12.12 0.40 -18.02
N ARG A 247 -12.49 0.48 -16.73
CA ARG A 247 -12.76 1.71 -15.96
C ARG A 247 -13.86 2.59 -16.53
N THR A 248 -14.81 1.98 -17.23
CA THR A 248 -15.98 2.69 -17.74
C THR A 248 -17.16 2.61 -16.77
N ARG A 249 -17.12 1.68 -15.81
CA ARG A 249 -18.18 1.44 -14.83
C ARG A 249 -17.61 1.28 -13.44
N LEU A 250 -18.48 1.51 -12.46
CA LEU A 250 -18.29 1.07 -11.08
C LEU A 250 -19.25 -0.07 -10.78
N ILE A 251 -18.82 -0.99 -9.94
CA ILE A 251 -19.67 -1.98 -9.29
C ILE A 251 -19.53 -1.79 -7.79
N MET A 252 -20.67 -1.72 -7.10
CA MET A 252 -20.75 -1.23 -5.72
C MET A 252 -21.71 -2.07 -4.89
N ALA A 253 -21.35 -2.27 -3.62
CA ALA A 253 -22.24 -2.76 -2.58
C ALA A 253 -22.80 -1.55 -1.83
N VAL A 254 -24.12 -1.35 -1.87
CA VAL A 254 -24.76 -0.15 -1.32
C VAL A 254 -25.91 -0.48 -0.36
N GLY A 255 -26.15 0.40 0.60
CA GLY A 255 -27.22 0.30 1.60
C GLY A 255 -27.22 1.52 2.53
N THR A 256 -27.88 1.43 3.68
CA THR A 256 -27.68 2.46 4.72
C THR A 256 -26.33 2.26 5.40
N ARG A 257 -25.85 3.27 6.13
CA ARG A 257 -24.57 3.19 6.85
C ARG A 257 -24.57 2.07 7.90
N GLU A 258 -25.70 1.86 8.56
CA GLU A 258 -25.91 0.86 9.61
C GLU A 258 -26.28 -0.53 9.05
N GLN A 259 -26.54 -0.63 7.74
CA GLN A 259 -26.90 -1.88 7.12
C GLN A 259 -25.63 -2.72 6.90
N GLU A 260 -25.42 -3.73 7.74
CA GLU A 260 -24.26 -4.62 7.63
C GLU A 260 -24.55 -5.89 6.81
N ARG A 261 -25.78 -6.08 6.33
CA ARG A 261 -26.24 -7.33 5.71
C ARG A 261 -27.10 -7.12 4.49
N ASP A 262 -27.08 -8.12 3.61
CA ASP A 262 -27.99 -8.26 2.47
C ASP A 262 -28.08 -6.99 1.63
N LEU A 263 -26.92 -6.52 1.18
CA LEU A 263 -26.75 -5.25 0.49
C LEU A 263 -27.29 -5.31 -0.94
N ASP A 264 -27.61 -4.14 -1.49
CA ASP A 264 -27.88 -3.98 -2.92
C ASP A 264 -26.57 -4.06 -3.71
N LEU A 265 -26.62 -4.66 -4.90
CA LEU A 265 -25.55 -4.51 -5.89
C LEU A 265 -25.94 -3.39 -6.86
N LEU A 266 -25.07 -2.39 -7.01
CA LEU A 266 -25.27 -1.25 -7.91
C LEU A 266 -24.15 -1.21 -8.95
N VAL A 267 -24.52 -1.19 -10.23
CA VAL A 267 -23.63 -0.93 -11.34
C VAL A 267 -23.89 0.48 -11.85
N PHE A 268 -22.83 1.29 -11.93
CA PHE A 268 -22.91 2.70 -12.33
C PHE A 268 -22.01 2.96 -13.53
N ASP A 269 -22.58 3.50 -14.61
CA ASP A 269 -21.82 3.88 -15.81
C ASP A 269 -21.22 5.28 -15.64
N LEU A 270 -19.89 5.38 -15.62
CA LEU A 270 -19.17 6.63 -15.32
C LEU A 270 -19.36 7.72 -16.38
N LYS A 271 -19.78 7.36 -17.60
CA LYS A 271 -19.96 8.31 -18.70
C LYS A 271 -21.37 8.88 -18.73
N SER A 272 -22.37 8.03 -18.58
CA SER A 272 -23.79 8.38 -18.72
C SER A 272 -24.49 8.64 -17.39
N GLY A 273 -23.88 8.24 -16.25
CA GLY A 273 -24.49 8.30 -14.93
C GLY A 273 -25.66 7.32 -14.76
N LYS A 274 -25.80 6.34 -15.67
CA LYS A 274 -26.88 5.35 -15.58
C LYS A 274 -26.59 4.32 -14.50
N GLU A 275 -27.62 4.00 -13.75
CA GLU A 275 -27.61 3.02 -12.67
C GLU A 275 -28.39 1.76 -13.04
N GLN A 276 -27.82 0.60 -12.72
CA GLN A 276 -28.51 -0.68 -12.67
C GLN A 276 -28.39 -1.24 -11.26
N ARG A 277 -29.53 -1.47 -10.60
CA ARG A 277 -29.60 -1.95 -9.22
C ARG A 277 -30.20 -3.35 -9.16
N LEU A 278 -29.54 -4.24 -8.41
CA LEU A 278 -30.08 -5.53 -7.99
C LEU A 278 -30.32 -5.48 -6.48
N SER A 279 -31.57 -5.29 -6.08
CA SER A 279 -31.93 -5.13 -4.66
C SER A 279 -31.66 -6.39 -3.84
N LYS A 280 -31.02 -6.20 -2.68
CA LYS A 280 -30.64 -7.26 -1.72
C LYS A 280 -29.96 -8.47 -2.35
N ALA A 281 -29.18 -8.23 -3.41
CA ALA A 281 -28.55 -9.28 -4.19
C ALA A 281 -27.32 -9.88 -3.49
N LEU A 282 -26.64 -9.09 -2.66
CA LEU A 282 -25.45 -9.51 -1.93
C LEU A 282 -25.84 -10.06 -0.56
N VAL A 283 -26.37 -11.29 -0.54
CA VAL A 283 -26.80 -11.95 0.69
C VAL A 283 -25.58 -12.32 1.55
N GLY A 284 -25.63 -12.04 2.85
CA GLY A 284 -24.51 -12.19 3.77
C GLY A 284 -24.18 -10.90 4.51
N SER A 285 -23.02 -10.85 5.15
CA SER A 285 -22.57 -9.71 5.94
C SER A 285 -21.35 -9.04 5.30
N VAL A 286 -21.19 -7.73 5.52
CA VAL A 286 -19.99 -6.99 5.09
C VAL A 286 -18.76 -7.59 5.78
N PRO A 287 -17.67 -7.87 5.04
CA PRO A 287 -16.46 -8.47 5.57
C PRO A 287 -15.93 -7.76 6.82
N PHE A 288 -15.66 -8.52 7.88
CA PHE A 288 -15.11 -7.98 9.13
C PHE A 288 -13.59 -8.10 9.20
N SER A 289 -12.91 -7.10 9.77
CA SER A 289 -11.47 -7.17 9.99
C SER A 289 -11.13 -8.05 11.18
N GLN A 290 -10.22 -9.01 10.98
CA GLN A 290 -9.73 -9.85 12.08
C GLN A 290 -8.71 -9.12 12.97
N THR A 291 -8.12 -8.03 12.48
CA THR A 291 -7.03 -7.30 13.17
C THR A 291 -7.50 -6.02 13.87
N HIS A 292 -8.65 -5.46 13.48
CA HIS A 292 -9.24 -4.31 14.16
C HIS A 292 -10.78 -4.39 14.15
N SER A 293 -11.44 -3.61 15.02
CA SER A 293 -12.90 -3.65 15.22
C SER A 293 -13.75 -3.05 14.07
N GLY A 294 -13.20 -2.97 12.85
CA GLY A 294 -13.83 -2.32 11.71
C GLY A 294 -14.24 -3.29 10.60
N ARG A 295 -15.05 -2.78 9.66
CA ARG A 295 -15.40 -3.49 8.42
C ARG A 295 -14.34 -3.24 7.34
N TRP A 296 -14.09 -4.24 6.50
CA TRP A 296 -13.37 -4.05 5.24
C TRP A 296 -14.35 -3.65 4.13
N PRO A 297 -13.92 -2.85 3.14
CA PRO A 297 -14.74 -2.61 1.95
C PRO A 297 -15.07 -3.94 1.26
N VAL A 298 -16.31 -4.11 0.81
CA VAL A 298 -16.67 -5.24 -0.06
C VAL A 298 -15.80 -5.18 -1.32
N GLY A 299 -15.04 -6.25 -1.56
CA GLY A 299 -14.11 -6.37 -2.69
C GLY A 299 -14.81 -6.82 -3.98
N PHE A 300 -14.34 -6.29 -5.11
CA PHE A 300 -14.81 -6.61 -6.44
C PHE A 300 -13.61 -6.91 -7.34
N GLU A 301 -13.42 -8.19 -7.69
CA GLU A 301 -12.32 -8.62 -8.56
C GLU A 301 -12.85 -8.83 -9.98
N ASP A 302 -12.46 -7.97 -10.92
CA ASP A 302 -12.96 -7.99 -12.30
C ASP A 302 -11.93 -8.58 -13.28
N ASP A 303 -12.31 -9.63 -14.00
CA ASP A 303 -11.48 -10.25 -15.04
C ASP A 303 -11.70 -9.67 -16.45
N GLY A 304 -12.70 -8.79 -16.61
CA GLY A 304 -13.13 -8.15 -17.87
C GLY A 304 -14.43 -8.72 -18.43
N GLU A 305 -14.80 -9.96 -18.09
CA GLU A 305 -16.09 -10.57 -18.42
C GLU A 305 -16.99 -10.65 -17.18
N ARG A 306 -16.39 -10.92 -16.02
CA ARG A 306 -17.04 -11.26 -14.77
C ARG A 306 -16.38 -10.54 -13.60
N VAL A 307 -17.21 -10.23 -12.60
CA VAL A 307 -16.78 -9.69 -11.32
C VAL A 307 -17.06 -10.69 -10.22
N TYR A 308 -16.06 -11.01 -9.42
CA TYR A 308 -16.16 -11.90 -8.27
C TYR A 308 -16.33 -11.09 -6.99
N VAL A 309 -17.28 -11.50 -6.16
CA VAL A 309 -17.66 -10.79 -4.94
C VAL A 309 -17.82 -11.78 -3.79
N MET A 310 -17.37 -11.40 -2.60
CA MET A 310 -17.45 -12.23 -1.40
C MET A 310 -18.13 -11.47 -0.26
N MET A 311 -18.97 -12.18 0.49
CA MET A 311 -19.67 -11.70 1.68
C MET A 311 -19.46 -12.71 2.81
N ASP A 312 -19.40 -12.26 4.05
CA ASP A 312 -19.30 -13.18 5.20
C ASP A 312 -20.63 -13.92 5.41
N ALA A 313 -20.56 -15.22 5.72
CA ALA A 313 -21.71 -15.99 6.18
C ALA A 313 -21.72 -16.12 7.71
N ASP A 314 -22.90 -16.35 8.28
CA ASP A 314 -23.06 -16.57 9.73
C ASP A 314 -22.33 -17.82 10.24
N THR A 315 -22.03 -18.76 9.34
CA THR A 315 -21.36 -20.02 9.64
C THR A 315 -19.84 -19.88 9.77
N GLY A 316 -19.29 -18.69 9.53
CA GLY A 316 -17.84 -18.45 9.48
C GLY A 316 -17.19 -18.79 8.12
N HIS A 317 -17.97 -19.26 7.14
CA HIS A 317 -17.55 -19.40 5.74
C HIS A 317 -17.95 -18.15 4.93
N GLU A 318 -17.49 -18.05 3.69
CA GLU A 318 -17.82 -16.94 2.79
C GLU A 318 -18.91 -17.34 1.80
N LYS A 319 -19.85 -16.44 1.54
CA LYS A 319 -20.73 -16.51 0.37
C LYS A 319 -20.05 -15.88 -0.83
N ARG A 320 -19.96 -16.63 -1.92
CA ARG A 320 -19.20 -16.26 -3.11
C ARG A 320 -20.14 -16.07 -4.29
N TYR A 321 -19.95 -15.00 -5.03
CA TYR A 321 -20.79 -14.63 -6.15
C TYR A 321 -19.96 -14.31 -7.38
N VAL A 322 -20.60 -14.45 -8.54
CA VAL A 322 -20.08 -13.98 -9.82
C VAL A 322 -21.15 -13.14 -10.51
N TYR A 323 -20.79 -11.89 -10.83
CA TYR A 323 -21.57 -11.00 -11.66
C TYR A 323 -21.04 -11.05 -13.09
N THR A 324 -21.89 -11.22 -14.09
CA THR A 324 -21.46 -11.27 -15.50
C THR A 324 -21.86 -9.98 -16.23
N TRP A 325 -20.87 -9.22 -16.73
CA TRP A 325 -21.11 -7.93 -17.39
C TRP A 325 -22.09 -8.00 -18.56
N LYS A 326 -22.00 -9.09 -19.35
CA LYS A 326 -22.82 -9.29 -20.55
C LYS A 326 -24.29 -9.53 -20.24
N THR A 327 -24.60 -10.25 -19.15
CA THR A 327 -25.97 -10.67 -18.82
C THR A 327 -26.61 -9.81 -17.74
N GLY A 328 -25.79 -9.09 -16.97
CA GLY A 328 -26.24 -8.31 -15.82
C GLY A 328 -26.73 -9.17 -14.65
N LYS A 329 -26.36 -10.45 -14.61
CA LYS A 329 -26.81 -11.41 -13.58
C LYS A 329 -25.72 -11.61 -12.54
N LEU A 330 -26.14 -11.69 -11.27
CA LEU A 330 -25.36 -12.15 -10.13
C LEU A 330 -25.79 -13.56 -9.77
N GLU A 331 -24.85 -14.50 -9.68
CA GLU A 331 -25.11 -15.91 -9.39
C GLU A 331 -24.13 -16.43 -8.32
N PRO A 332 -24.51 -17.42 -7.51
CA PRO A 332 -23.56 -18.10 -6.61
C PRO A 332 -22.40 -18.71 -7.39
N LEU A 333 -21.18 -18.48 -6.94
CA LEU A 333 -19.98 -19.02 -7.56
C LEU A 333 -19.86 -20.51 -7.25
N LYS A 334 -19.90 -21.35 -8.29
CA LYS A 334 -19.65 -22.79 -8.18
C LYS A 334 -18.20 -23.08 -8.50
N LEU A 335 -17.48 -23.64 -7.54
CA LEU A 335 -16.06 -23.96 -7.66
C LEU A 335 -15.86 -25.48 -7.82
N PRO A 336 -14.81 -25.91 -8.54
CA PRO A 336 -14.47 -27.32 -8.72
C PRO A 336 -13.69 -27.92 -7.52
N LEU A 337 -13.78 -27.31 -6.34
CA LEU A 337 -13.03 -27.69 -5.15
C LEU A 337 -13.95 -27.81 -3.92
N PRO A 338 -13.57 -28.62 -2.91
CA PRO A 338 -14.27 -28.67 -1.63
C PRO A 338 -14.30 -27.30 -0.96
N GLU A 339 -15.38 -26.99 -0.24
CA GLU A 339 -15.61 -25.66 0.36
C GLU A 339 -14.44 -25.20 1.26
N ASP A 340 -13.87 -26.13 2.03
CA ASP A 340 -12.74 -25.91 2.96
C ASP A 340 -11.38 -25.75 2.26
N SER A 341 -11.28 -26.03 0.97
CA SER A 341 -10.03 -25.88 0.19
C SER A 341 -9.90 -24.51 -0.46
N TRP A 342 -10.80 -23.59 -0.13
CA TRP A 342 -10.75 -22.23 -0.63
C TRP A 342 -9.69 -21.40 0.10
N GLY A 343 -9.07 -20.48 -0.63
CA GLY A 343 -8.28 -19.40 -0.06
C GLY A 343 -8.25 -18.15 -0.94
N GLY A 344 -9.09 -18.08 -1.97
CA GLY A 344 -8.95 -17.15 -3.09
C GLY A 344 -8.41 -17.84 -4.36
N PHE A 345 -8.45 -17.12 -5.48
CA PHE A 345 -7.90 -17.58 -6.74
C PHE A 345 -7.57 -16.43 -7.68
N THR A 346 -6.66 -16.69 -8.62
CA THR A 346 -6.42 -15.89 -9.81
C THR A 346 -6.70 -16.72 -11.06
N ARG A 347 -6.94 -16.08 -12.21
CA ARG A 347 -7.20 -16.80 -13.47
C ARG A 347 -6.47 -16.16 -14.66
N THR A 348 -6.23 -16.96 -15.70
CA THR A 348 -5.68 -16.44 -16.95
C THR A 348 -6.68 -15.50 -17.63
N THR A 349 -6.17 -14.56 -18.44
CA THR A 349 -6.99 -13.54 -19.10
C THR A 349 -8.08 -14.12 -20.00
N ASP A 350 -7.82 -15.27 -20.63
CA ASP A 350 -8.79 -16.01 -21.44
C ASP A 350 -9.72 -16.92 -20.62
N GLY A 351 -9.45 -17.02 -19.32
CA GLY A 351 -10.20 -17.83 -18.39
C GLY A 351 -9.96 -19.33 -18.48
N ALA A 352 -8.99 -19.80 -19.27
CA ALA A 352 -8.70 -21.22 -19.46
C ALA A 352 -8.19 -21.90 -18.17
N TYR A 353 -7.37 -21.20 -17.39
CA TYR A 353 -6.78 -21.73 -16.16
C TYR A 353 -7.16 -20.90 -14.93
N GLN A 354 -7.27 -21.58 -13.79
CA GLN A 354 -7.51 -20.99 -12.46
C GLN A 354 -6.42 -21.49 -11.52
N PHE A 355 -5.80 -20.60 -10.76
CA PHE A 355 -4.90 -20.93 -9.68
C PHE A 355 -5.58 -20.64 -8.35
N TYR A 356 -5.96 -21.68 -7.63
CA TYR A 356 -6.52 -21.58 -6.28
C TYR A 356 -5.39 -21.73 -5.27
N TYR A 357 -5.16 -20.73 -4.42
CA TYR A 357 -3.97 -20.66 -3.58
C TYR A 357 -3.75 -21.91 -2.70
N ASN A 358 -4.84 -22.52 -2.22
CA ASN A 358 -4.82 -23.73 -1.37
C ASN A 358 -5.03 -25.05 -2.13
N ALA A 359 -5.48 -25.02 -3.39
CA ALA A 359 -5.87 -26.22 -4.14
C ALA A 359 -5.04 -26.48 -5.42
N GLY A 360 -4.27 -25.49 -5.87
CA GLY A 360 -3.42 -25.55 -7.05
C GLY A 360 -4.10 -25.12 -8.35
N ILE A 361 -3.55 -25.53 -9.49
CA ILE A 361 -3.97 -25.08 -10.81
C ILE A 361 -5.02 -26.01 -11.39
N TYR A 362 -6.08 -25.43 -11.97
CA TYR A 362 -7.18 -26.14 -12.62
C TYR A 362 -7.39 -25.62 -14.04
N LYS A 363 -7.86 -26.50 -14.91
CA LYS A 363 -8.42 -26.18 -16.23
C LYS A 363 -9.88 -26.58 -16.25
N GLY A 364 -10.78 -25.63 -15.99
CA GLY A 364 -12.18 -25.95 -15.71
C GLY A 364 -12.29 -26.78 -14.42
N ALA A 365 -12.82 -28.00 -14.51
CA ALA A 365 -12.97 -28.90 -13.35
C ALA A 365 -11.73 -29.78 -13.11
N ASP A 366 -10.81 -29.87 -14.07
CA ASP A 366 -9.67 -30.78 -14.01
C ASP A 366 -8.49 -30.13 -13.31
N LYS A 367 -8.01 -30.75 -12.22
CA LYS A 367 -6.79 -30.33 -11.56
C LYS A 367 -5.56 -30.70 -12.39
N ILE A 368 -4.67 -29.74 -12.63
CA ILE A 368 -3.37 -30.00 -13.24
C ILE A 368 -2.47 -30.70 -12.21
N PRO A 369 -1.81 -31.81 -12.57
CA PRO A 369 -0.87 -32.49 -11.68
C PRO A 369 0.30 -31.57 -11.28
N GLY A 370 0.65 -31.59 -10.00
CA GLY A 370 1.69 -30.77 -9.38
C GLY A 370 1.28 -30.31 -7.99
N ASP A 371 2.25 -29.95 -7.16
CA ASP A 371 2.02 -29.39 -5.82
C ASP A 371 2.37 -27.90 -5.79
N ILE A 372 1.77 -27.16 -6.74
CA ILE A 372 1.88 -25.70 -6.80
C ILE A 372 0.80 -25.12 -5.91
N ARG A 373 1.20 -24.50 -4.79
CA ARG A 373 0.32 -23.82 -3.82
C ARG A 373 0.99 -22.55 -3.29
N GLY A 374 0.24 -21.78 -2.51
CA GLY A 374 0.66 -20.49 -1.98
C GLY A 374 0.39 -19.36 -2.96
N ASP A 375 1.25 -18.35 -2.95
CA ASP A 375 1.04 -17.13 -3.73
C ASP A 375 1.53 -17.28 -5.18
N GLY A 376 0.86 -16.56 -6.09
CA GLY A 376 1.21 -16.54 -7.50
C GLY A 376 0.19 -15.79 -8.36
N ASP A 377 0.71 -15.17 -9.42
CA ASP A 377 -0.06 -14.31 -10.31
C ASP A 377 0.11 -14.73 -11.77
N TRP A 378 -0.99 -14.79 -12.50
CA TRP A 378 -0.93 -15.05 -13.94
C TRP A 378 -0.35 -13.85 -14.68
N ILE A 379 0.60 -14.11 -15.58
CA ILE A 379 1.10 -13.10 -16.49
C ILE A 379 0.03 -12.84 -17.57
N ASN A 380 -0.37 -11.58 -17.68
CA ASN A 380 -1.42 -11.10 -18.57
C ASN A 380 -1.24 -11.59 -20.01
N GLY A 381 -2.32 -12.07 -20.63
CA GLY A 381 -2.32 -12.58 -22.00
C GLY A 381 -1.59 -13.91 -22.20
N THR A 382 -1.20 -14.61 -21.12
CA THR A 382 -0.46 -15.88 -21.18
C THR A 382 -1.05 -16.94 -20.24
N HIS A 383 -0.49 -18.15 -20.29
CA HIS A 383 -0.74 -19.24 -19.33
C HIS A 383 0.47 -19.48 -18.42
N LEU A 384 1.21 -18.41 -18.14
CA LEU A 384 2.40 -18.44 -17.30
C LEU A 384 2.03 -17.92 -15.90
N LEU A 385 2.24 -18.75 -14.88
CA LEU A 385 2.05 -18.38 -13.48
C LEU A 385 3.39 -17.92 -12.89
N LEU A 386 3.48 -16.66 -12.50
CA LEU A 386 4.62 -16.07 -11.81
C LEU A 386 4.56 -16.37 -10.32
N ARG A 387 5.68 -16.78 -9.73
CA ARG A 387 5.79 -17.08 -8.29
C ARG A 387 7.15 -16.64 -7.76
N THR A 388 7.18 -16.36 -6.46
CA THR A 388 8.41 -16.19 -5.68
C THR A 388 8.60 -17.40 -4.76
N GLN A 389 9.81 -17.92 -4.68
CA GLN A 389 10.13 -19.05 -3.80
C GLN A 389 11.46 -18.83 -3.08
N GLU A 390 11.69 -19.55 -1.98
CA GLU A 390 13.01 -19.55 -1.34
C GLU A 390 14.05 -20.15 -2.28
N SER A 391 15.19 -19.49 -2.36
CA SER A 391 16.34 -19.97 -3.12
C SER A 391 17.00 -21.09 -2.31
N PRO A 392 17.06 -22.33 -2.83
CA PRO A 392 17.58 -23.48 -2.07
C PRO A 392 19.07 -23.35 -1.71
N ASP A 393 19.80 -22.54 -2.48
CA ASP A 393 21.24 -22.36 -2.35
C ASP A 393 21.63 -21.09 -1.56
N ALA A 394 20.66 -20.25 -1.18
CA ALA A 394 20.95 -19.01 -0.48
C ALA A 394 21.12 -19.22 1.04
N PRO A 395 22.03 -18.50 1.70
CA PRO A 395 22.09 -18.47 3.15
C PRO A 395 20.76 -18.00 3.73
N LYS A 396 20.27 -18.68 4.79
CA LYS A 396 18.97 -18.34 5.41
C LYS A 396 18.88 -16.89 5.89
N ASP A 397 20.01 -16.34 6.37
CA ASP A 397 20.09 -14.99 6.90
C ASP A 397 20.38 -13.92 5.81
N SER A 398 20.44 -14.32 4.53
CA SER A 398 20.61 -13.38 3.43
C SER A 398 19.32 -12.62 3.14
N ALA A 399 19.42 -11.29 3.00
CA ALA A 399 18.33 -10.47 2.45
C ALA A 399 18.00 -10.82 1.00
N TYR A 400 18.88 -11.53 0.29
CA TYR A 400 18.74 -11.97 -1.10
C TYR A 400 18.60 -13.50 -1.17
N ASN A 401 17.50 -14.02 -0.63
CA ASN A 401 17.27 -15.47 -0.51
C ASN A 401 16.03 -15.95 -1.28
N ARG A 402 15.50 -15.16 -2.22
CA ARG A 402 14.36 -15.54 -3.07
C ARG A 402 14.77 -15.77 -4.51
N ASP A 403 14.02 -16.63 -5.19
CA ASP A 403 14.04 -16.79 -6.64
C ASP A 403 12.69 -16.38 -7.21
N ILE A 404 12.70 -15.86 -8.44
CA ILE A 404 11.48 -15.65 -9.23
C ILE A 404 11.40 -16.79 -10.25
N VAL A 405 10.26 -17.49 -10.24
CA VAL A 405 9.99 -18.63 -11.12
C VAL A 405 8.70 -18.42 -11.90
N VAL A 406 8.62 -19.07 -13.05
CA VAL A 406 7.45 -19.08 -13.91
C VAL A 406 7.08 -20.52 -14.23
N PHE A 407 5.83 -20.87 -13.96
CA PHE A 407 5.25 -22.15 -14.35
C PHE A 407 4.40 -21.98 -15.63
N ASP A 408 4.73 -22.74 -16.67
CA ASP A 408 3.97 -22.82 -17.92
C ASP A 408 2.90 -23.90 -17.79
N ALA A 409 1.63 -23.49 -17.71
CA ALA A 409 0.52 -24.42 -17.48
C ALA A 409 0.23 -25.35 -18.68
N ASP A 410 0.54 -24.91 -19.89
CA ASP A 410 0.35 -25.72 -21.10
C ASP A 410 1.41 -26.82 -21.19
N LYS A 411 2.67 -26.50 -20.85
CA LYS A 411 3.79 -27.44 -20.90
C LYS A 411 4.00 -28.21 -19.60
N ARG A 412 3.37 -27.75 -18.50
CA ARG A 412 3.54 -28.26 -17.13
C ARG A 412 5.00 -28.27 -16.70
N ALA A 413 5.68 -27.16 -16.99
CA ALA A 413 7.11 -27.01 -16.73
C ALA A 413 7.36 -25.69 -16.00
N GLU A 414 8.20 -25.74 -14.98
CA GLU A 414 8.67 -24.56 -14.27
C GLU A 414 10.05 -24.16 -14.78
N ARG A 415 10.30 -22.85 -14.84
CA ARG A 415 11.62 -22.29 -15.09
C ARG A 415 11.89 -21.12 -14.15
N LYS A 416 13.14 -21.05 -13.68
CA LYS A 416 13.64 -19.89 -12.95
C LYS A 416 13.94 -18.75 -13.91
N ILE A 417 13.55 -17.52 -13.56
CA ILE A 417 13.79 -16.32 -14.37
C ILE A 417 14.71 -15.32 -13.68
N ALA A 418 14.79 -15.34 -12.35
CA ALA A 418 15.78 -14.60 -11.57
C ALA A 418 16.15 -15.37 -10.29
N SER A 419 17.39 -15.25 -9.85
CA SER A 419 17.92 -15.84 -8.61
C SER A 419 18.44 -14.74 -7.70
N GLY A 420 18.48 -15.00 -6.38
CA GLY A 420 19.10 -14.06 -5.42
C GLY A 420 18.38 -12.72 -5.38
N VAL A 421 17.06 -12.77 -5.48
CA VAL A 421 16.16 -11.63 -5.38
C VAL A 421 15.93 -11.32 -3.91
N ARG A 422 15.73 -10.03 -3.61
CA ARG A 422 15.51 -9.54 -2.25
C ARG A 422 14.26 -10.17 -1.63
N ASN A 423 14.32 -10.50 -0.34
CA ASN A 423 13.30 -11.27 0.37
C ASN A 423 11.95 -10.55 0.57
N ASP A 424 11.97 -9.22 0.50
CA ASP A 424 10.82 -8.32 0.54
C ASP A 424 10.27 -7.99 -0.86
N THR A 425 10.78 -8.64 -1.91
CA THR A 425 10.25 -8.47 -3.27
C THR A 425 8.83 -9.01 -3.37
N SER A 426 7.91 -8.18 -3.85
CA SER A 426 6.53 -8.55 -4.16
C SER A 426 6.20 -8.33 -5.63
N VAL A 427 5.27 -9.14 -6.15
CA VAL A 427 4.74 -8.97 -7.50
C VAL A 427 3.67 -7.89 -7.46
N ALA A 428 3.81 -6.88 -8.32
CA ALA A 428 2.83 -5.79 -8.44
C ALA A 428 1.87 -6.00 -9.63
N GLY A 429 2.27 -6.77 -10.64
CA GLY A 429 1.44 -7.09 -11.80
C GLY A 429 2.26 -7.44 -13.03
N SER A 430 1.61 -7.45 -14.20
CA SER A 430 2.26 -7.71 -15.49
C SER A 430 1.65 -6.88 -16.62
N SER A 431 2.45 -6.59 -17.65
CA SER A 431 2.00 -5.76 -18.77
C SER A 431 0.91 -6.47 -19.58
N PRO A 432 -0.05 -5.73 -20.18
CA PRO A 432 -1.14 -6.33 -20.96
C PRO A 432 -0.68 -7.21 -22.15
N ASP A 433 0.54 -7.00 -22.66
CA ASP A 433 1.13 -7.80 -23.74
C ASP A 433 1.89 -9.05 -23.25
N GLY A 434 1.92 -9.30 -21.93
CA GLY A 434 2.53 -10.48 -21.32
C GLY A 434 4.05 -10.54 -21.42
N LYS A 435 4.72 -9.44 -21.77
CA LYS A 435 6.18 -9.41 -21.96
C LYS A 435 6.95 -8.97 -20.72
N TRP A 436 6.29 -8.23 -19.83
CA TRP A 436 6.92 -7.61 -18.67
C TRP A 436 6.17 -7.96 -17.39
N ILE A 437 6.93 -8.13 -16.31
CA ILE A 437 6.42 -8.21 -14.94
C ILE A 437 6.88 -6.96 -14.19
N PHE A 438 6.04 -6.51 -13.26
CA PHE A 438 6.32 -5.40 -12.38
C PHE A 438 6.53 -5.93 -10.97
N LEU A 439 7.63 -5.51 -10.34
CA LEU A 439 8.05 -5.97 -9.02
C LEU A 439 8.26 -4.77 -8.11
N ILE A 440 7.86 -4.87 -6.86
CA ILE A 440 8.20 -3.90 -5.82
C ILE A 440 9.29 -4.52 -4.96
N SER A 441 10.45 -3.86 -4.89
CA SER A 441 11.63 -4.32 -4.15
C SER A 441 12.45 -3.10 -3.71
N GLY A 442 13.43 -3.27 -2.82
CA GLY A 442 14.39 -2.21 -2.48
C GLY A 442 15.17 -1.65 -3.69
N LYS A 443 16.07 -0.69 -3.43
CA LYS A 443 16.92 -0.03 -4.45
C LYS A 443 17.78 -1.00 -5.28
N GLN A 444 17.97 -2.23 -4.82
CA GLN A 444 18.62 -3.32 -5.54
C GLN A 444 17.66 -4.51 -5.58
N LEU A 445 17.35 -5.00 -6.80
CA LEU A 445 16.44 -6.11 -7.00
C LEU A 445 17.10 -7.47 -6.78
N ILE A 446 18.31 -7.63 -7.31
CA ILE A 446 19.12 -8.85 -7.26
C ILE A 446 20.43 -8.51 -6.55
N GLN A 447 21.02 -9.49 -5.88
CA GLN A 447 22.34 -9.38 -5.28
C GLN A 447 23.36 -8.75 -6.27
N PRO A 448 24.13 -7.72 -5.85
CA PRO A 448 25.12 -7.04 -6.68
C PRO A 448 26.23 -7.90 -7.26
#